data_AF-A0A3M1IXJ1-F1
#
_entry.id   AF-A0A3M1IXJ1-F1
#
_cell.length_a   1.000
_cell.length_b   1.000
_cell.length_c   1.000
_cell.angle_alpha   90.00
_cell.angle_beta   90.00
_cell.angle_gamma   90.00
#
_symmetry.space_group_name_H-M   'P 1'
#
loop_
_entity.id
_entity.type
_entity.pdbx_description
1 polymer ?
#
loop_
_entity_poly.entity_id
_entity_poly.type
_entity_poly.pdbx_seq_one_letter_code
_entity_poly.pdbx_strand_id
1 'polypeptide(L)'
;YFDSTLNVMKKTDQRYLPTERLRDNLSDIAQNLETIKLQDSLLRIAALSPEEQADLAKKLFEEAQKPAASTPTAGSNKFGGPTRAAIAGPGSLPRTTAGTGTGALRTKSEFWAYDDRTLKRGIREFSRRWGDRPLTDNWRLSSKLEDNTDRSTEEEKEENFDPNLLTDKQIEDILSDVPKEPNDFRVAELEIKQAMFNLGRLYRDRLENSEKSIEILEELNERFPGNLYELDSWYYLYLAHLDLGHTAEAQMYKDKIMQKYPTTKYGQILTNPNYVQEFMDEEQQLDRDYQLAYKLFEAKSFAQALKTAETNVTKLVGKHPLKSRYALLMAMCKGNVEGKDAYIRELNKVVATFPNTAEATRAKEILRLLGAGGASLPGRMVEDGGDFKVSDNELHYVIVVFESDDIDLNAQKIKVSDYNRTHHSLDKLRISNVYLGAKNDIPVLVLRRFKDKAAAMAYYNGTLTHANDFIDKDATPYQLFAISQSNYREVLRNRNMEGYESFFEANYK
;
A
#
# COMPACT_ATOMS: atom_id res chain seq x y z
N TYR A 1 7.06 -3.97 28.40
CA TYR A 1 7.28 -5.07 29.37
C TYR A 1 7.06 -6.44 28.74
N PHE A 2 5.86 -6.74 28.21
CA PHE A 2 5.59 -8.03 27.57
C PHE A 2 6.46 -8.33 26.34
N ASP A 3 6.86 -7.31 25.56
CA ASP A 3 7.84 -7.47 24.47
C ASP A 3 9.17 -8.04 24.96
N SER A 4 9.70 -7.46 26.04
CA SER A 4 10.95 -7.89 26.67
C SER A 4 10.80 -9.30 27.26
N THR A 5 9.64 -9.61 27.85
CA THR A 5 9.35 -10.93 28.42
C THR A 5 9.30 -12.02 27.35
N LEU A 6 8.68 -11.74 26.19
CA LEU A 6 8.60 -12.70 25.08
C LEU A 6 9.96 -12.92 24.39
N ASN A 7 10.83 -11.91 24.38
CA ASN A 7 12.20 -12.06 23.87
C ASN A 7 13.06 -13.02 24.71
N VAL A 8 12.74 -13.17 26.00
CA VAL A 8 13.47 -14.05 26.93
C VAL A 8 12.78 -15.41 27.10
N MET A 9 11.49 -15.53 26.75
CA MET A 9 10.71 -16.75 26.90
C MET A 9 10.89 -17.69 25.69
N LYS A 10 11.04 -18.99 25.96
CA LYS A 10 11.10 -20.01 24.91
C LYS A 10 9.70 -20.25 24.33
N LYS A 11 9.59 -20.41 23.00
CA LYS A 11 8.32 -20.68 22.29
C LYS A 11 7.58 -21.95 22.73
N THR A 12 8.27 -22.88 23.39
CA THR A 12 7.70 -24.12 23.93
C THR A 12 7.10 -23.95 25.33
N ASP A 13 7.27 -22.79 25.97
CA ASP A 13 6.67 -22.51 27.28
C ASP A 13 5.15 -22.35 27.12
N GLN A 14 4.37 -23.02 27.96
CA GLN A 14 2.90 -22.96 27.95
C GLN A 14 2.37 -21.52 28.12
N ARG A 15 3.13 -20.64 28.77
CA ARG A 15 2.79 -19.23 28.99
C ARG A 15 3.12 -18.32 27.81
N TYR A 16 3.87 -18.81 26.83
CA TYR A 16 4.28 -18.02 25.67
C TYR A 16 3.07 -17.52 24.89
N LEU A 17 2.14 -18.40 24.54
CA LEU A 17 0.96 -18.05 23.74
C LEU A 17 -0.01 -17.08 24.46
N PRO A 18 -0.35 -17.27 25.76
CA PRO A 18 -1.10 -16.27 26.52
C PRO A 18 -0.39 -14.90 26.62
N THR A 19 0.93 -14.90 26.82
CA THR A 19 1.73 -13.66 26.94
C THR A 19 1.81 -12.91 25.61
N GLU A 20 1.94 -13.66 24.51
CA GLU A 20 1.93 -13.12 23.15
C GLU A 20 0.60 -12.44 22.82
N ARG A 21 -0.52 -13.11 23.11
CA ARG A 21 -1.86 -12.54 22.94
C ARG A 21 -2.04 -11.27 23.76
N LEU A 22 -1.58 -11.26 25.02
CA LEU A 22 -1.69 -10.08 25.87
C LEU A 22 -0.82 -8.91 25.36
N ARG A 23 0.40 -9.19 24.88
CA ARG A 23 1.25 -8.18 24.20
C ARG A 23 0.49 -7.58 23.02
N ASP A 24 0.00 -8.41 22.10
CA ASP A 24 -0.64 -7.94 20.87
C ASP A 24 -1.88 -7.11 21.18
N ASN A 25 -2.72 -7.57 22.11
CA ASN A 25 -3.88 -6.83 22.57
C ASN A 25 -3.51 -5.45 23.16
N LEU A 26 -2.43 -5.38 23.96
CA LEU A 26 -1.97 -4.13 24.56
C LEU A 26 -1.29 -3.20 23.55
N SER A 27 -0.64 -3.76 22.52
CA SER A 27 -0.04 -2.99 21.43
C SER A 27 -1.10 -2.21 20.65
N ASP A 28 -2.18 -2.88 20.25
CA ASP A 28 -3.28 -2.24 19.52
C ASP A 28 -3.94 -1.15 20.38
N ILE A 29 -4.13 -1.41 21.68
CA ILE A 29 -4.68 -0.43 22.63
C ILE A 29 -3.75 0.78 22.77
N ALA A 30 -2.45 0.56 22.93
CA ALA A 30 -1.46 1.62 23.05
C ALA A 30 -1.44 2.49 21.78
N GLN A 31 -1.49 1.87 20.60
CA GLN A 31 -1.53 2.60 19.33
C GLN A 31 -2.77 3.49 19.18
N ASN A 32 -3.95 3.00 19.58
CA ASN A 32 -5.17 3.82 19.53
C ASN A 32 -5.09 4.99 20.54
N LEU A 33 -4.56 4.76 21.74
CA LEU A 33 -4.37 5.81 22.74
C LEU A 33 -3.35 6.87 22.28
N GLU A 34 -2.25 6.44 21.67
CA GLU A 34 -1.24 7.33 21.09
C GLU A 34 -1.83 8.16 19.95
N THR A 35 -2.62 7.54 19.06
CA THR A 35 -3.34 8.24 17.99
C THR A 35 -4.25 9.33 18.55
N ILE A 36 -5.10 9.01 19.55
CA ILE A 36 -6.00 9.99 20.18
C ILE A 36 -5.18 11.15 20.78
N LYS A 37 -4.17 10.83 21.60
CA LYS A 37 -3.34 11.84 22.27
C LYS A 37 -2.58 12.73 21.29
N LEU A 38 -2.05 12.12 20.22
CA LEU A 38 -1.34 12.83 19.16
C LEU A 38 -2.28 13.79 18.44
N GLN A 39 -3.40 13.29 17.92
CA GLN A 39 -4.34 14.10 17.16
C GLN A 39 -4.97 15.19 18.02
N ASP A 40 -5.32 14.91 19.28
CA ASP A 40 -5.80 15.93 20.22
C ASP A 40 -4.76 17.01 20.51
N SER A 41 -3.48 16.63 20.58
CA SER A 41 -2.39 17.59 20.76
C SER A 41 -2.20 18.45 19.51
N LEU A 42 -2.26 17.86 18.32
CA LEU A 42 -2.17 18.58 17.05
C LEU A 42 -3.33 19.55 16.87
N LEU A 43 -4.57 19.12 17.14
CA LEU A 43 -5.76 19.97 17.09
C LEU A 43 -5.69 21.10 18.14
N ARG A 44 -5.20 20.81 19.36
CA ARG A 44 -5.00 21.84 20.38
C ARG A 44 -3.96 22.87 19.95
N ILE A 45 -2.86 22.44 19.34
CA ILE A 45 -1.84 23.36 18.81
C ILE A 45 -2.41 24.20 17.66
N ALA A 46 -3.19 23.58 16.77
CA ALA A 46 -3.85 24.28 15.67
C ALA A 46 -4.83 25.36 16.14
N ALA A 47 -5.44 25.19 17.31
CA ALA A 47 -6.34 26.16 17.92
C ALA A 47 -5.63 27.36 18.60
N LEU A 48 -4.30 27.30 18.80
CA LEU A 48 -3.51 28.40 19.36
C LEU A 48 -3.28 29.51 18.33
N SER A 49 -3.00 30.73 18.80
CA SER A 49 -2.61 31.83 17.91
C SER A 49 -1.26 31.54 17.22
N PRO A 50 -0.98 32.14 16.05
CA PRO A 50 0.29 31.92 15.34
C PRO A 50 1.55 32.25 16.17
N GLU A 51 1.46 33.23 17.07
CA GLU A 51 2.53 33.61 17.98
C GLU A 51 2.78 32.52 19.05
N GLU A 52 1.71 31.99 19.65
CA GLU A 52 1.79 30.87 20.61
C GLU A 52 2.28 29.57 19.96
N GLN A 53 1.90 29.31 18.71
CA GLN A 53 2.41 28.16 17.94
C GLN A 53 3.93 28.29 17.72
N ALA A 54 4.40 29.48 17.35
CA ALA A 54 5.83 29.74 17.16
C ALA A 54 6.61 29.59 18.46
N ASP A 55 6.08 30.07 19.58
CA ASP A 55 6.73 29.92 20.89
C ASP A 55 6.73 28.48 21.41
N LEU A 56 5.69 27.69 21.11
CA LEU A 56 5.65 26.27 21.40
C LEU A 56 6.68 25.50 20.55
N ALA A 57 6.79 25.82 19.26
CA ALA A 57 7.82 25.25 18.39
C ALA A 57 9.24 25.57 18.89
N LYS A 58 9.47 26.79 19.39
CA LYS A 58 10.74 27.17 20.05
C LYS A 58 11.02 26.32 21.29
N LYS A 59 10.04 26.14 22.17
CA LYS A 59 10.18 25.30 23.37
C LYS A 59 10.48 23.84 23.02
N LEU A 60 9.74 23.26 22.07
CA LEU A 60 9.97 21.88 21.62
C LEU A 60 11.36 21.69 21.02
N PHE A 61 11.85 22.68 20.27
CA PHE A 61 13.19 22.67 19.70
C PHE A 61 14.30 22.78 20.76
N GLU A 62 14.13 23.65 21.74
CA GLU A 62 15.05 23.77 22.88
C GLU A 62 15.07 22.48 23.71
N GLU A 63 13.92 21.86 23.93
CA GLU A 63 13.80 20.57 24.63
C GLU A 63 14.47 19.43 23.85
N ALA A 64 14.30 19.38 22.53
CA ALA A 64 14.98 18.42 21.67
C ALA A 64 16.50 18.62 21.60
N GLN A 65 17.00 19.85 21.83
CA GLN A 65 18.43 20.16 21.87
C GLN A 65 19.10 19.92 23.22
N LYS A 66 18.34 19.90 24.32
CA LYS A 66 18.89 19.47 25.60
C LYS A 66 19.34 18.01 25.42
N PRO A 67 20.62 17.67 25.63
CA PRO A 67 21.03 16.27 25.61
C PRO A 67 20.16 15.58 26.64
N ALA A 68 19.38 14.58 26.20
CA ALA A 68 18.40 13.89 27.03
C ALA A 68 19.06 13.53 28.36
N ALA A 69 18.82 14.36 29.38
CA ALA A 69 19.32 14.14 30.71
C ALA A 69 18.43 13.06 31.29
N SER A 70 18.76 11.82 30.96
CA SER A 70 18.38 10.62 31.71
C SER A 70 16.97 10.67 32.29
N THR A 71 15.94 10.63 31.45
CA THR A 71 14.70 10.00 31.90
C THR A 71 15.04 8.51 32.02
N PRO A 72 14.98 7.89 33.21
CA PRO A 72 15.18 6.45 33.32
C PRO A 72 13.91 5.77 32.80
N THR A 73 13.74 5.71 31.48
CA THR A 73 12.89 4.70 30.88
C THR A 73 13.63 3.38 31.05
N ALA A 74 13.26 2.67 32.10
CA ALA A 74 13.73 1.34 32.39
C ALA A 74 13.69 0.46 31.12
N GLY A 75 14.86 -0.08 30.72
CA GLY A 75 14.92 -1.29 29.91
C GLY A 75 15.44 -1.19 28.47
N SER A 76 16.45 -0.37 28.17
CA SER A 76 17.25 -0.58 26.94
C SER A 76 18.75 -0.63 27.24
N ASN A 77 19.18 -1.70 27.91
CA ASN A 77 20.60 -1.99 28.07
C ASN A 77 21.17 -2.53 26.75
N LYS A 78 22.00 -1.69 26.11
CA LYS A 78 23.07 -2.11 25.20
C LYS A 78 24.09 -2.95 25.98
N PHE A 79 24.21 -4.25 25.68
CA PHE A 79 25.41 -5.09 25.78
C PHE A 79 25.04 -6.38 25.00
N GLY A 80 25.51 -6.60 23.77
CA GLY A 80 26.85 -7.08 23.46
C GLY A 80 26.77 -8.55 23.02
N GLY A 81 26.92 -8.82 21.72
CA GLY A 81 26.91 -10.18 21.16
C GLY A 81 27.29 -10.18 19.67
N PRO A 82 28.40 -10.83 19.26
CA PRO A 82 29.10 -10.57 18.00
C PRO A 82 28.60 -11.45 16.85
N THR A 83 28.67 -10.95 15.62
CA THR A 83 28.80 -11.66 14.32
C THR A 83 28.36 -10.66 13.24
N ARG A 84 29.01 -10.46 12.09
CA ARG A 84 30.11 -11.14 11.42
C ARG A 84 30.68 -10.12 10.42
N ALA A 85 32.00 -9.99 10.37
CA ALA A 85 32.67 -9.26 9.32
C ALA A 85 32.45 -9.96 7.97
N ALA A 86 32.15 -9.18 6.94
CA ALA A 86 32.36 -9.53 5.54
C ALA A 86 32.75 -8.26 4.75
N ILE A 87 34.05 -7.98 4.79
CA ILE A 87 34.93 -7.56 3.69
C ILE A 87 34.23 -7.01 2.44
N ALA A 88 34.43 -5.71 2.17
CA ALA A 88 34.70 -5.16 0.84
C ALA A 88 35.33 -3.76 0.97
N GLY A 89 36.35 -3.49 0.15
CA GLY A 89 37.29 -2.38 0.28
C GLY A 89 36.77 -0.98 -0.10
N PRO A 90 37.67 0.02 -0.08
CA PRO A 90 37.31 1.44 -0.09
C PRO A 90 37.08 1.96 -1.51
N GLY A 91 35.92 2.59 -1.74
CA GLY A 91 35.66 3.39 -2.93
C GLY A 91 34.26 3.22 -3.50
N SER A 92 33.27 3.90 -2.92
CA SER A 92 32.04 4.28 -3.63
C SER A 92 31.23 5.27 -2.79
N LEU A 93 31.13 6.51 -3.27
CA LEU A 93 30.20 7.53 -2.80
C LEU A 93 28.74 7.05 -2.99
N PRO A 94 27.84 7.21 -2.01
CA PRO A 94 26.42 6.96 -2.24
C PRO A 94 25.78 8.11 -3.00
N ARG A 95 25.46 7.86 -4.26
CA ARG A 95 24.65 8.72 -5.12
C ARG A 95 23.19 8.69 -4.66
N THR A 96 22.64 9.84 -4.31
CA THR A 96 21.22 10.04 -4.05
C THR A 96 20.40 9.76 -5.30
N THR A 97 19.53 8.75 -5.25
CA THR A 97 18.47 8.54 -6.24
C THR A 97 17.12 8.61 -5.54
N ALA A 98 16.33 9.61 -5.93
CA ALA A 98 14.93 9.77 -5.57
C ALA A 98 14.09 8.60 -6.10
N GLY A 99 13.28 8.02 -5.24
CA GLY A 99 12.31 6.98 -5.56
C GLY A 99 11.28 6.87 -4.44
N THR A 100 10.03 7.12 -4.81
CA THR A 100 8.80 7.16 -4.01
C THR A 100 8.41 5.81 -3.42
N GLY A 101 8.05 5.79 -2.13
CA GLY A 101 7.33 4.66 -1.50
C GLY A 101 7.47 4.64 0.03
N THR A 102 6.38 4.99 0.72
CA THR A 102 5.99 4.58 2.08
C THR A 102 6.94 4.88 3.26
N GLY A 103 6.58 5.90 4.04
CA GLY A 103 6.40 5.80 5.50
C GLY A 103 7.56 5.34 6.39
N ALA A 104 8.81 5.47 5.99
CA ALA A 104 9.95 5.26 6.89
C ALA A 104 10.53 6.61 7.30
N LEU A 105 10.46 6.92 8.61
CA LEU A 105 11.17 8.01 9.28
C LEU A 105 12.54 8.21 8.61
N ARG A 106 12.75 9.38 8.00
CA ARG A 106 14.08 9.83 7.58
C ARG A 106 14.93 9.89 8.84
N THR A 107 15.69 8.85 9.10
CA THR A 107 16.67 8.84 10.19
C THR A 107 17.76 9.82 9.77
N LYS A 108 17.62 11.08 10.22
CA LYS A 108 18.63 12.12 10.08
C LYS A 108 19.91 11.55 10.68
N SER A 109 20.96 11.39 9.89
CA SER A 109 22.16 10.73 10.38
C SER A 109 22.74 11.53 11.54
N GLU A 110 22.99 10.86 12.67
CA GLU A 110 23.61 11.48 13.86
C GLU A 110 25.09 11.86 13.64
N PHE A 111 25.66 11.58 12.46
CA PHE A 111 27.04 11.93 12.16
C PHE A 111 27.16 13.44 11.93
N TRP A 112 27.95 14.08 12.80
CA TRP A 112 28.10 15.55 12.90
C TRP A 112 28.39 16.27 11.57
N ALA A 113 29.03 15.61 10.59
CA ALA A 113 29.35 16.25 9.32
C ALA A 113 28.14 16.42 8.38
N TYR A 114 27.01 15.78 8.68
CA TYR A 114 25.75 15.96 7.94
C TYR A 114 24.79 16.94 8.61
N ASP A 115 25.15 17.47 9.78
CA ASP A 115 24.48 18.64 10.35
C ASP A 115 25.19 19.91 9.85
N ASP A 116 24.48 20.64 8.98
CA ASP A 116 24.96 21.84 8.32
C ASP A 116 25.42 22.92 9.32
N ARG A 117 24.88 22.93 10.54
CA ARG A 117 25.27 23.86 11.60
C ARG A 117 26.61 23.50 12.23
N THR A 118 26.81 22.22 12.59
CA THR A 118 28.10 21.75 13.12
C THR A 118 29.19 21.84 12.07
N LEU A 119 28.86 21.59 10.79
CA LEU A 119 29.77 21.77 9.67
C LEU A 119 30.18 23.25 9.51
N LYS A 120 29.21 24.18 9.42
CA LYS A 120 29.49 25.62 9.30
C LYS A 120 30.23 26.17 10.53
N ARG A 121 29.94 25.68 11.74
CA ARG A 121 30.69 26.03 12.94
C ARG A 121 32.13 25.51 12.87
N GLY A 122 32.33 24.25 12.49
CA GLY A 122 33.65 23.66 12.33
C GLY A 122 34.50 24.38 11.28
N ILE A 123 33.89 24.75 10.14
CA ILE A 123 34.55 25.55 9.10
C ILE A 123 34.98 26.93 9.65
N ARG A 124 34.10 27.63 10.39
CA ARG A 124 34.43 28.92 11.00
C ARG A 124 35.51 28.81 12.07
N GLU A 125 35.45 27.82 12.96
CA GLU A 125 36.47 27.59 13.98
C GLU A 125 37.82 27.21 13.36
N PHE A 126 37.80 26.41 12.29
CA PHE A 126 39.00 26.05 11.54
C PHE A 126 39.62 27.27 10.88
N SER A 127 38.82 28.08 10.18
CA SER A 127 39.27 29.34 9.57
C SER A 127 39.80 30.32 10.63
N ARG A 128 39.13 30.44 11.79
CA ARG A 128 39.60 31.28 12.90
C ARG A 128 40.96 30.83 13.45
N ARG A 129 41.18 29.51 13.54
CA ARG A 129 42.39 28.95 14.15
C ARG A 129 43.56 28.83 13.17
N TRP A 130 43.29 28.62 11.89
CA TRP A 130 44.30 28.25 10.91
C TRP A 130 44.34 29.16 9.67
N GLY A 131 43.34 29.99 9.45
CA GLY A 131 43.19 30.80 8.23
C GLY A 131 42.82 29.98 7.00
N ASP A 132 42.89 30.62 5.83
CA ASP A 132 42.73 29.95 4.54
C ASP A 132 44.02 29.18 4.21
N ARG A 133 43.95 27.84 4.18
CA ARG A 133 45.12 26.97 4.01
C ARG A 133 44.98 26.14 2.72
N PRO A 134 45.97 26.18 1.82
CA PRO A 134 45.94 25.36 0.62
C PRO A 134 46.04 23.87 0.96
N LEU A 135 45.46 23.04 0.11
CA LEU A 135 45.48 21.58 0.26
C LEU A 135 46.89 21.03 -0.08
N THR A 136 47.77 21.01 0.92
CA THR A 136 49.14 20.47 0.81
C THR A 136 49.44 19.51 1.94
N ASP A 137 50.30 18.52 1.68
CA ASP A 137 50.78 17.62 2.73
C ASP A 137 51.51 18.40 3.84
N ASN A 138 51.30 17.96 5.09
CA ASN A 138 51.81 18.62 6.30
C ASN A 138 51.33 20.07 6.52
N TRP A 139 50.09 20.40 6.11
CA TRP A 139 49.47 21.72 6.28
C TRP A 139 49.43 22.27 7.73
N ARG A 140 49.71 21.44 8.74
CA ARG A 140 49.74 21.83 10.17
C ARG A 140 51.10 22.35 10.66
N LEU A 141 52.16 22.32 9.84
CA LEU A 141 53.48 22.83 10.22
C LEU A 141 53.49 24.36 10.12
N SER A 142 53.64 25.04 11.26
CA SER A 142 53.56 26.50 11.42
C SER A 142 54.73 27.29 10.85
N SER A 143 55.71 26.66 10.19
CA SER A 143 56.99 27.28 9.81
C SER A 143 57.32 27.16 8.32
N LYS A 144 56.35 27.41 7.44
CA LYS A 144 56.63 27.94 6.10
C LYS A 144 56.20 29.41 6.09
N LEU A 145 57.15 30.26 6.44
CA LEU A 145 57.09 31.71 6.31
C LEU A 145 57.23 32.09 4.81
N GLU A 146 56.70 33.25 4.45
CA GLU A 146 56.58 33.88 3.12
C GLU A 146 55.27 33.51 2.38
N ASP A 147 54.39 34.42 1.99
CA ASP A 147 54.51 35.87 1.76
C ASP A 147 53.13 36.51 2.03
N ASN A 148 53.14 37.65 2.72
CA ASN A 148 51.95 38.35 3.19
C ASN A 148 51.64 39.47 2.21
N THR A 149 50.80 39.18 1.21
CA THR A 149 50.22 40.20 0.32
C THR A 149 48.71 40.28 0.51
N ASP A 150 48.33 41.38 1.16
CA ASP A 150 47.19 42.22 0.83
C ASP A 150 45.82 41.55 0.64
N ARG A 151 45.04 41.50 1.72
CA ARG A 151 43.57 41.46 1.64
C ARG A 151 43.00 42.39 2.69
N SER A 152 42.70 43.60 2.23
CA SER A 152 41.70 44.48 2.83
C SER A 152 40.37 43.73 2.96
N THR A 153 40.03 43.32 4.18
CA THR A 153 38.68 42.91 4.57
C THR A 153 37.91 44.15 4.97
N GLU A 154 36.92 44.51 4.16
CA GLU A 154 35.81 45.35 4.58
C GLU A 154 35.14 44.67 5.79
N GLU A 155 35.02 45.43 6.88
CA GLU A 155 34.19 45.09 8.02
C GLU A 155 32.73 45.11 7.56
N GLU A 156 32.22 43.96 7.11
CA GLU A 156 30.79 43.71 7.16
C GLU A 156 30.38 43.69 8.63
N LYS A 157 29.49 44.62 9.00
CA LYS A 157 28.82 44.64 10.29
C LYS A 157 28.16 43.28 10.51
N GLU A 158 28.70 42.52 11.47
CA GLU A 158 28.01 41.38 12.05
C GLU A 158 26.68 41.87 12.63
N GLU A 159 25.58 41.61 11.92
CA GLU A 159 24.32 41.39 12.61
C GLU A 159 24.53 40.22 13.57
N ASN A 160 24.25 40.49 14.84
CA ASN A 160 24.26 39.51 15.92
C ASN A 160 23.27 38.38 15.57
N PHE A 161 23.75 37.34 14.89
CA PHE A 161 22.97 36.13 14.67
C PHE A 161 23.02 35.33 15.96
N ASP A 162 22.04 35.55 16.83
CA ASP A 162 21.85 34.73 18.02
C ASP A 162 21.68 33.27 17.56
N PRO A 163 22.62 32.36 17.89
CA PRO A 163 22.57 30.97 17.44
C PRO A 163 21.36 30.20 18.00
N ASN A 164 20.56 30.83 18.88
CA ASN A 164 19.36 30.25 19.49
C ASN A 164 18.05 30.65 18.80
N LEU A 165 18.07 31.56 17.83
CA LEU A 165 16.87 31.92 17.06
C LEU A 165 16.63 30.87 15.96
N LEU A 166 15.57 30.08 16.11
CA LEU A 166 15.05 29.24 15.03
C LEU A 166 14.78 30.10 13.80
N THR A 167 15.19 29.61 12.63
CA THR A 167 14.75 30.20 11.37
C THR A 167 13.26 29.89 11.17
N ASP A 168 12.48 30.79 10.57
CA ASP A 168 11.04 30.59 10.29
C ASP A 168 10.75 29.25 9.57
N LYS A 169 11.66 28.82 8.70
CA LYS A 169 11.59 27.51 8.01
C LYS A 169 11.65 26.31 8.96
N GLN A 170 12.42 26.42 10.05
CA GLN A 170 12.53 25.35 11.05
C GLN A 170 11.27 25.28 11.93
N ILE A 171 10.64 26.43 12.18
CA ILE A 171 9.34 26.48 12.88
C ILE A 171 8.26 25.84 11.99
N GLU A 172 8.27 26.13 10.69
CA GLU A 172 7.36 25.52 9.73
C GLU A 172 7.56 24.00 9.59
N ASP A 173 8.82 23.52 9.59
CA ASP A 173 9.15 22.09 9.58
C ASP A 173 8.67 21.38 10.85
N ILE A 174 8.72 22.02 12.03
CA ILE A 174 8.25 21.44 13.30
C ILE A 174 6.72 21.40 13.36
N LEU A 175 6.06 22.38 12.74
CA LEU A 175 4.60 22.50 12.70
C LEU A 175 3.99 21.89 11.42
N SER A 176 4.73 21.07 10.67
CA SER A 176 4.27 20.48 9.41
C SER A 176 3.04 19.61 9.57
N ASP A 177 2.95 18.93 10.71
CA ASP A 177 1.90 17.93 11.01
C ASP A 177 0.67 18.57 11.68
N VAL A 178 0.74 19.86 12.00
CA VAL A 178 -0.38 20.61 12.59
C VAL A 178 -1.40 20.90 11.49
N PRO A 179 -2.68 20.50 11.65
CA PRO A 179 -3.73 20.80 10.67
C PRO A 179 -3.85 22.31 10.40
N LYS A 180 -3.81 22.70 9.12
CA LYS A 180 -3.93 24.11 8.69
C LYS A 180 -5.21 24.35 7.91
N GLU A 181 -5.64 23.37 7.12
CA GLU A 181 -6.82 23.48 6.26
C GLU A 181 -8.06 22.81 6.91
N PRO A 182 -9.28 23.30 6.66
CA PRO A 182 -10.52 22.71 7.21
C PRO A 182 -10.68 21.20 6.95
N ASN A 183 -10.15 20.69 5.83
CA ASN A 183 -10.19 19.25 5.55
C ASN A 183 -9.25 18.45 6.46
N ASP A 184 -8.10 19.01 6.85
CA ASP A 184 -7.13 18.35 7.72
C ASP A 184 -7.69 18.18 9.14
N PHE A 185 -8.41 19.19 9.63
CA PHE A 185 -9.17 19.09 10.89
C PHE A 185 -10.18 17.94 10.86
N ARG A 186 -10.93 17.81 9.76
CA ARG A 186 -11.93 16.74 9.60
C ARG A 186 -11.27 15.36 9.53
N VAL A 187 -10.10 15.24 8.92
CA VAL A 187 -9.33 13.99 8.87
C VAL A 187 -8.82 13.62 10.26
N ALA A 188 -8.21 14.57 10.99
CA ALA A 188 -7.77 14.34 12.36
C ALA A 188 -8.92 13.93 13.30
N GLU A 189 -10.07 14.59 13.21
CA GLU A 189 -11.27 14.17 13.96
C GLU A 189 -11.77 12.78 13.57
N LEU A 190 -11.69 12.40 12.30
CA LEU A 190 -12.09 11.07 11.84
C LEU A 190 -11.18 9.99 12.44
N GLU A 191 -9.88 10.25 12.49
CA GLU A 191 -8.90 9.37 13.13
C GLU A 191 -9.16 9.23 14.63
N ILE A 192 -9.47 10.33 15.33
CA ILE A 192 -9.87 10.30 16.75
C ILE A 192 -11.13 9.45 16.94
N LYS A 193 -12.20 9.70 16.16
CA LYS A 193 -13.45 8.94 16.24
C LYS A 193 -13.23 7.45 16.06
N GLN A 194 -12.42 7.07 15.06
CA GLN A 194 -12.06 5.68 14.79
C GLN A 194 -11.23 5.07 15.93
N ALA A 195 -10.24 5.79 16.43
CA ALA A 195 -9.37 5.32 17.50
C ALA A 195 -10.15 5.14 18.82
N MET A 196 -11.03 6.07 19.19
CA MET A 196 -11.89 5.97 20.37
C MET A 196 -12.85 4.77 20.28
N PHE A 197 -13.50 4.60 19.13
CA PHE A 197 -14.39 3.46 18.91
C PHE A 197 -13.64 2.12 19.01
N ASN A 198 -12.48 2.02 18.34
CA ASN A 198 -11.63 0.84 18.41
C ASN A 198 -11.16 0.56 19.83
N LEU A 199 -10.79 1.60 20.58
CA LEU A 199 -10.33 1.49 21.96
C LEU A 199 -11.42 0.93 22.86
N GLY A 200 -12.66 1.42 22.75
CA GLY A 200 -13.81 0.88 23.48
C GLY A 200 -14.04 -0.59 23.20
N ARG A 201 -14.08 -0.96 21.91
CA ARG A 201 -14.19 -2.36 21.48
C ARG A 201 -13.06 -3.23 22.06
N LEU A 202 -11.81 -2.78 21.98
CA LEU A 202 -10.66 -3.54 22.47
C LEU A 202 -10.68 -3.68 23.99
N TYR A 203 -11.10 -2.66 24.74
CA TYR A 203 -11.23 -2.74 26.19
C TYR A 203 -12.21 -3.83 26.61
N ARG A 204 -13.38 -3.91 25.97
CA ARG A 204 -14.35 -4.97 26.24
C ARG A 204 -13.87 -6.33 25.72
N ASP A 205 -13.58 -6.43 24.42
CA ASP A 205 -13.40 -7.72 23.74
C ASP A 205 -12.04 -8.40 24.04
N ARG A 206 -11.02 -7.62 24.42
CA ARG A 206 -9.65 -8.13 24.65
C ARG A 206 -9.18 -8.05 26.09
N LEU A 207 -9.60 -7.02 26.83
CA LEU A 207 -9.22 -6.85 28.24
C LEU A 207 -10.35 -7.20 29.22
N GLU A 208 -11.55 -7.52 28.73
CA GLU A 208 -12.75 -7.76 29.55
C GLU A 208 -13.01 -6.61 30.54
N ASN A 209 -12.59 -5.40 30.15
CA ASN A 209 -12.71 -4.18 30.94
C ASN A 209 -13.87 -3.35 30.41
N SER A 210 -15.08 -3.75 30.80
CA SER A 210 -16.33 -3.10 30.39
C SER A 210 -16.45 -1.68 30.93
N GLU A 211 -15.88 -1.36 32.10
CA GLU A 211 -15.87 0.00 32.66
C GLU A 211 -15.15 0.99 31.75
N LYS A 212 -13.91 0.67 31.34
CA LYS A 212 -13.15 1.52 30.40
C LYS A 212 -13.77 1.58 29.01
N SER A 213 -14.42 0.49 28.58
CA SER A 213 -15.19 0.50 27.34
C SER A 213 -16.35 1.49 27.40
N ILE A 214 -17.05 1.57 28.53
CA ILE A 214 -18.15 2.52 28.70
C ILE A 214 -17.61 3.95 28.67
N GLU A 215 -16.59 4.25 29.49
CA GLU A 215 -15.99 5.58 29.59
C GLU A 215 -15.62 6.17 28.21
N ILE A 216 -14.85 5.43 27.41
CA ILE A 216 -14.38 5.95 26.11
C ILE A 216 -15.48 6.04 25.04
N LEU A 217 -16.47 5.13 25.07
CA LEU A 217 -17.57 5.14 24.10
C LEU A 217 -18.62 6.20 24.43
N GLU A 218 -18.86 6.48 25.71
CA GLU A 218 -19.66 7.62 26.14
C GLU A 218 -18.98 8.93 25.77
N GLU A 219 -17.67 9.06 26.04
CA GLU A 219 -16.88 10.22 25.63
C GLU A 219 -16.94 10.44 24.11
N LEU A 220 -16.81 9.37 23.31
CA LEU A 220 -16.93 9.44 21.85
C LEU A 220 -18.27 10.02 21.42
N ASN A 221 -19.36 9.56 22.03
CA ASN A 221 -20.72 9.97 21.66
C ASN A 221 -21.07 11.37 22.18
N GLU A 222 -20.54 11.78 23.32
CA GLU A 222 -20.68 13.12 23.86
C GLU A 222 -19.87 14.14 23.04
N ARG A 223 -18.62 13.82 22.74
CA ARG A 223 -17.69 14.69 21.99
C ARG A 223 -18.08 14.81 20.52
N PHE A 224 -18.62 13.74 19.93
CA PHE A 224 -19.01 13.70 18.52
C PHE A 224 -20.42 13.13 18.31
N PRO A 225 -21.48 13.90 18.60
CA PRO A 225 -22.86 13.46 18.39
C PRO A 225 -23.14 13.12 16.91
N GLY A 226 -23.85 12.02 16.63
CA GLY A 226 -24.16 11.61 15.26
C GLY A 226 -22.95 11.16 14.43
N ASN A 227 -21.87 10.73 15.09
CA ASN A 227 -20.70 10.18 14.41
C ASN A 227 -21.03 8.87 13.66
N LEU A 228 -20.14 8.47 12.75
CA LEU A 228 -20.36 7.31 11.90
C LEU A 228 -20.37 5.96 12.66
N TYR A 229 -19.84 5.94 13.88
CA TYR A 229 -19.80 4.77 14.77
C TYR A 229 -20.88 4.81 15.85
N GLU A 230 -21.84 5.74 15.80
CA GLU A 230 -22.82 5.95 16.87
C GLU A 230 -23.69 4.70 17.15
N LEU A 231 -24.15 4.03 16.09
CA LEU A 231 -24.93 2.81 16.22
C LEU A 231 -24.10 1.68 16.86
N ASP A 232 -22.90 1.46 16.34
CA ASP A 232 -21.97 0.44 16.83
C ASP A 232 -21.56 0.74 18.28
N SER A 233 -21.27 2.01 18.61
CA SER A 233 -20.89 2.44 19.95
C SER A 233 -22.03 2.23 20.95
N TRP A 234 -23.29 2.55 20.60
CA TRP A 234 -24.45 2.27 21.44
C TRP A 234 -24.65 0.78 21.67
N TYR A 235 -24.40 -0.05 20.65
CA TYR A 235 -24.49 -1.50 20.81
C TYR A 235 -23.39 -2.04 21.73
N TYR A 236 -22.15 -1.57 21.58
CA TYR A 236 -21.06 -1.93 22.49
C TYR A 236 -21.30 -1.43 23.92
N LEU A 237 -21.90 -0.25 24.09
CA LEU A 237 -22.33 0.26 25.41
C LEU A 237 -23.41 -0.63 26.01
N TYR A 238 -24.43 -1.02 25.25
CA TYR A 238 -25.43 -1.99 25.69
C TYR A 238 -24.80 -3.29 26.21
N LEU A 239 -23.86 -3.86 25.44
CA LEU A 239 -23.18 -5.08 25.83
C LEU A 239 -22.29 -4.89 27.07
N ALA A 240 -21.53 -3.80 27.15
CA ALA A 240 -20.68 -3.51 28.29
C ALA A 240 -21.49 -3.31 29.59
N HIS A 241 -22.64 -2.64 29.51
CA HIS A 241 -23.55 -2.51 30.65
C HIS A 241 -24.17 -3.84 31.07
N LEU A 242 -24.50 -4.73 30.12
CA LEU A 242 -24.95 -6.10 30.45
C LEU A 242 -23.87 -6.89 31.17
N ASP A 243 -22.61 -6.82 30.71
CA ASP A 243 -21.49 -7.53 31.32
C ASP A 243 -21.27 -7.09 32.79
N LEU A 244 -21.58 -5.83 33.13
CA LEU A 244 -21.52 -5.29 34.49
C LEU A 244 -22.82 -5.46 35.30
N GLY A 245 -23.90 -5.97 34.69
CA GLY A 245 -25.21 -6.08 35.34
C GLY A 245 -25.98 -4.76 35.49
N HIS A 246 -25.56 -3.70 34.80
CA HIS A 246 -26.21 -2.38 34.74
C HIS A 246 -27.45 -2.43 33.83
N THR A 247 -28.50 -3.10 34.30
CA THR A 247 -29.68 -3.44 33.48
C THR A 247 -30.50 -2.22 33.02
N ALA A 248 -30.53 -1.14 33.79
CA ALA A 248 -31.27 0.07 33.44
C ALA A 248 -30.59 0.83 32.28
N GLU A 249 -29.28 0.99 32.35
CA GLU A 249 -28.45 1.64 31.36
C GLU A 249 -28.38 0.82 30.07
N ALA A 250 -28.28 -0.50 30.19
CA ALA A 250 -28.39 -1.40 29.05
C ALA A 250 -29.75 -1.20 28.35
N GLN A 251 -30.86 -1.18 29.09
CA GLN A 251 -32.17 -0.96 28.50
C GLN A 251 -32.28 0.41 27.82
N MET A 252 -31.70 1.47 28.40
CA MET A 252 -31.64 2.79 27.79
C MET A 252 -30.95 2.76 26.42
N TYR A 253 -29.77 2.14 26.30
CA TYR A 253 -29.07 2.05 25.01
C TYR A 253 -29.80 1.16 24.00
N LYS A 254 -30.41 0.07 24.47
CA LYS A 254 -31.30 -0.76 23.64
C LYS A 254 -32.43 0.07 23.05
N ASP A 255 -33.13 0.86 23.87
CA ASP A 255 -34.26 1.69 23.42
C ASP A 255 -33.81 2.77 22.43
N LYS A 256 -32.64 3.39 22.64
CA LYS A 256 -32.04 4.34 21.67
C LYS A 256 -31.81 3.68 20.30
N ILE A 257 -31.28 2.45 20.27
CA ILE A 257 -31.05 1.70 19.03
C ILE A 257 -32.40 1.34 18.38
N MET A 258 -33.40 0.92 19.15
CA MET A 258 -34.72 0.58 18.61
C MET A 258 -35.44 1.80 18.04
N GLN A 259 -35.29 2.98 18.66
CA GLN A 259 -35.95 4.20 18.21
C GLN A 259 -35.31 4.76 16.93
N LYS A 260 -33.98 4.76 16.84
CA LYS A 260 -33.25 5.42 15.75
C LYS A 260 -32.83 4.47 14.62
N TYR A 261 -32.58 3.20 14.92
CA TYR A 261 -32.00 2.20 14.01
C TYR A 261 -32.75 0.84 13.98
N PRO A 262 -34.09 0.80 13.94
CA PRO A 262 -34.86 -0.45 14.09
C PRO A 262 -34.64 -1.47 12.96
N THR A 263 -34.37 -1.02 11.75
CA THR A 263 -34.21 -1.88 10.56
C THR A 263 -32.78 -2.36 10.36
N THR A 264 -31.83 -1.91 11.19
CA THR A 264 -30.43 -2.31 11.11
C THR A 264 -30.23 -3.72 11.70
N LYS A 265 -29.09 -4.35 11.42
CA LYS A 265 -28.76 -5.67 11.97
C LYS A 265 -28.82 -5.68 13.50
N TYR A 266 -28.26 -4.66 14.17
CA TYR A 266 -28.35 -4.52 15.62
C TYR A 266 -29.80 -4.32 16.07
N GLY A 267 -30.56 -3.50 15.33
CA GLY A 267 -32.02 -3.34 15.45
C GLY A 267 -32.76 -4.68 15.56
N GLN A 268 -32.51 -5.55 14.59
CA GLN A 268 -33.16 -6.85 14.45
C GLN A 268 -32.67 -7.86 15.51
N ILE A 269 -31.37 -7.88 15.82
CA ILE A 269 -30.79 -8.74 16.87
C ILE A 269 -31.37 -8.41 18.26
N LEU A 270 -31.54 -7.13 18.58
CA LEU A 270 -32.06 -6.70 19.89
C LEU A 270 -33.58 -6.91 20.03
N THR A 271 -34.31 -6.99 18.91
CA THR A 271 -35.75 -7.26 18.86
C THR A 271 -36.02 -8.77 18.92
N ASN A 272 -35.27 -9.57 18.18
CA ASN A 272 -35.41 -11.02 18.12
C ASN A 272 -34.10 -11.70 18.53
N PRO A 273 -34.02 -12.27 19.75
CA PRO A 273 -32.85 -13.04 20.21
C PRO A 273 -32.46 -14.20 19.30
N ASN A 274 -33.40 -14.73 18.49
CA ASN A 274 -33.16 -15.82 17.56
C ASN A 274 -32.83 -15.34 16.14
N TYR A 275 -32.78 -14.03 15.88
CA TYR A 275 -32.54 -13.47 14.55
C TYR A 275 -31.27 -14.03 13.88
N VAL A 276 -30.19 -14.22 14.65
CA VAL A 276 -28.95 -14.78 14.12
C VAL A 276 -29.16 -16.22 13.64
N GLN A 277 -29.92 -17.03 14.39
CA GLN A 277 -30.23 -18.40 13.99
C GLN A 277 -31.17 -18.41 12.78
N GLU A 278 -32.23 -17.60 12.78
CA GLU A 278 -33.14 -17.47 11.64
C GLU A 278 -32.41 -17.03 10.36
N PHE A 279 -31.52 -16.04 10.46
CA PHE A 279 -30.70 -15.60 9.33
C PHE A 279 -29.76 -16.70 8.84
N MET A 280 -29.11 -17.44 9.75
CA MET A 280 -28.28 -18.59 9.39
C MET A 280 -29.10 -19.70 8.73
N ASP A 281 -30.30 -19.98 9.23
CA ASP A 281 -31.20 -20.98 8.69
C ASP A 281 -31.71 -20.60 7.30
N GLU A 282 -32.01 -19.31 7.09
CA GLU A 282 -32.36 -18.75 5.78
C GLU A 282 -31.19 -18.87 4.79
N GLU A 283 -29.97 -18.48 5.18
CA GLU A 283 -28.78 -18.59 4.33
C GLU A 283 -28.49 -20.06 3.97
N GLN A 284 -28.57 -20.96 4.95
CA GLN A 284 -28.44 -22.39 4.72
C GLN A 284 -29.56 -22.92 3.81
N GLN A 285 -30.77 -22.39 3.90
CA GLN A 285 -31.86 -22.77 3.01
C GLN A 285 -31.57 -22.33 1.57
N LEU A 286 -31.01 -21.14 1.35
CA LEU A 286 -30.58 -20.69 0.01
C LEU A 286 -29.50 -21.61 -0.57
N ASP A 287 -28.55 -22.06 0.26
CA ASP A 287 -27.54 -23.03 -0.15
C ASP A 287 -28.15 -24.40 -0.49
N ARG A 288 -29.08 -24.90 0.34
CA ARG A 288 -29.82 -26.15 0.06
C ARG A 288 -30.62 -26.07 -1.24
N ASP A 289 -31.26 -24.93 -1.48
CA ASP A 289 -32.00 -24.64 -2.71
C ASP A 289 -31.08 -24.64 -3.95
N TYR A 290 -29.85 -24.14 -3.83
CA TYR A 290 -28.85 -24.21 -4.89
C TYR A 290 -28.39 -25.65 -5.12
N GLN A 291 -28.06 -26.37 -4.05
CA GLN A 291 -27.64 -27.76 -4.14
C GLN A 291 -28.69 -28.66 -4.79
N LEU A 292 -29.98 -28.40 -4.54
CA LEU A 292 -31.06 -29.11 -5.22
C LEU A 292 -31.06 -28.87 -6.74
N ALA A 293 -30.95 -27.60 -7.17
CA ALA A 293 -30.86 -27.26 -8.58
C ALA A 293 -29.61 -27.90 -9.24
N TYR A 294 -28.48 -27.90 -8.53
CA TYR A 294 -27.25 -28.51 -8.99
C TYR A 294 -27.35 -30.05 -9.09
N LYS A 295 -27.96 -30.73 -8.12
CA LYS A 295 -28.21 -32.18 -8.19
C LYS A 295 -29.10 -32.56 -9.38
N LEU A 296 -30.11 -31.74 -9.70
CA LEU A 296 -30.92 -31.94 -10.91
C LEU A 296 -30.08 -31.80 -12.19
N PHE A 297 -29.14 -30.86 -12.20
CA PHE A 297 -28.20 -30.69 -13.30
C PHE A 297 -27.24 -31.90 -13.43
N GLU A 298 -26.67 -32.38 -12.32
CA GLU A 298 -25.82 -33.58 -12.30
C GLU A 298 -26.56 -34.84 -12.78
N ALA A 299 -27.85 -34.94 -12.43
CA ALA A 299 -28.74 -36.00 -12.91
C ALA A 299 -29.15 -35.84 -14.39
N LYS A 300 -28.63 -34.84 -15.11
CA LYS A 300 -28.93 -34.49 -16.51
C LYS A 300 -30.38 -34.07 -16.76
N SER A 301 -31.13 -33.72 -15.70
CA SER A 301 -32.49 -33.18 -15.77
C SER A 301 -32.47 -31.67 -16.05
N PHE A 302 -31.89 -31.27 -17.18
CA PHE A 302 -31.55 -29.86 -17.48
C PHE A 302 -32.75 -28.91 -17.49
N ALA A 303 -33.90 -29.34 -18.03
CA ALA A 303 -35.11 -28.50 -18.05
C ALA A 303 -35.67 -28.26 -16.64
N GLN A 304 -35.62 -29.26 -15.76
CA GLN A 304 -36.04 -29.12 -14.36
C GLN A 304 -35.04 -28.27 -13.58
N ALA A 305 -33.74 -28.53 -13.75
CA ALA A 305 -32.67 -27.75 -13.12
C ALA A 305 -32.77 -26.26 -13.49
N LEU A 306 -33.03 -25.94 -14.76
CA LEU A 306 -33.22 -24.57 -15.23
C LEU A 306 -34.40 -23.89 -14.53
N LYS A 307 -35.58 -24.54 -14.53
CA LYS A 307 -36.79 -24.00 -13.89
C LYS A 307 -36.60 -23.78 -12.38
N THR A 308 -35.98 -24.74 -11.70
CA THR A 308 -35.67 -24.63 -10.26
C THR A 308 -34.68 -23.49 -10.00
N ALA A 309 -33.64 -23.35 -10.82
CA ALA A 309 -32.66 -22.26 -10.71
C ALA A 309 -33.30 -20.88 -10.94
N GLU A 310 -34.15 -20.74 -11.97
CA GLU A 310 -34.90 -19.50 -12.26
C GLU A 310 -35.84 -19.10 -11.12
N THR A 311 -36.45 -20.08 -10.45
CA THR A 311 -37.28 -19.81 -9.27
C THR A 311 -36.43 -19.38 -8.08
N ASN A 312 -35.38 -20.15 -7.76
CA ASN A 312 -34.58 -19.92 -6.56
C ASN A 312 -33.78 -18.61 -6.63
N VAL A 313 -33.30 -18.20 -7.82
CA VAL A 313 -32.54 -16.94 -7.97
C VAL A 313 -33.38 -15.70 -7.60
N THR A 314 -34.71 -15.74 -7.73
CA THR A 314 -35.60 -14.63 -7.35
C THR A 314 -35.65 -14.38 -5.84
N LYS A 315 -35.31 -15.39 -5.03
CA LYS A 315 -35.22 -15.26 -3.57
C LYS A 315 -33.96 -14.49 -3.13
N LEU A 316 -32.97 -14.36 -4.01
CA LEU A 316 -31.69 -13.74 -3.69
C LEU A 316 -31.75 -12.21 -3.79
N VAL A 317 -31.48 -11.53 -2.67
CA VAL A 317 -31.47 -10.06 -2.60
C VAL A 317 -30.08 -9.49 -2.87
N GLY A 318 -30.00 -8.28 -3.43
CA GLY A 318 -28.74 -7.54 -3.57
C GLY A 318 -27.66 -8.25 -4.42
N LYS A 319 -26.39 -8.10 -4.05
CA LYS A 319 -25.23 -8.72 -4.71
C LYS A 319 -24.83 -10.06 -4.05
N HIS A 320 -25.79 -10.95 -3.85
CA HIS A 320 -25.56 -12.24 -3.18
C HIS A 320 -24.58 -13.15 -3.97
N PRO A 321 -23.61 -13.82 -3.33
CA PRO A 321 -22.61 -14.68 -4.01
C PRO A 321 -23.23 -15.81 -4.86
N LEU A 322 -24.34 -16.41 -4.42
CA LEU A 322 -25.04 -17.45 -5.19
C LEU A 322 -25.55 -16.98 -6.56
N LYS A 323 -25.69 -15.68 -6.82
CA LYS A 323 -26.21 -15.18 -8.10
C LYS A 323 -25.30 -15.56 -9.28
N SER A 324 -23.98 -15.45 -9.13
CA SER A 324 -23.05 -15.84 -10.19
C SER A 324 -23.08 -17.35 -10.42
N ARG A 325 -23.18 -18.13 -9.34
CA ARG A 325 -23.30 -19.60 -9.37
C ARG A 325 -24.57 -20.08 -10.08
N TYR A 326 -25.70 -19.47 -9.78
CA TYR A 326 -26.95 -19.75 -10.52
C TYR A 326 -26.84 -19.34 -11.98
N ALA A 327 -26.25 -18.17 -12.28
CA ALA A 327 -26.12 -17.71 -13.65
C ALA A 327 -25.32 -18.68 -14.54
N LEU A 328 -24.19 -19.20 -14.02
CA LEU A 328 -23.43 -20.23 -14.72
C LEU A 328 -24.22 -21.54 -14.87
N LEU A 329 -24.87 -22.01 -13.79
CA LEU A 329 -25.69 -23.23 -13.83
C LEU A 329 -26.81 -23.13 -14.87
N MET A 330 -27.51 -22.00 -14.91
CA MET A 330 -28.57 -21.74 -15.89
C MET A 330 -28.02 -21.69 -17.31
N ALA A 331 -26.86 -21.07 -17.55
CA ALA A 331 -26.21 -21.09 -18.86
C ALA A 331 -25.89 -22.51 -19.32
N MET A 332 -25.35 -23.36 -18.44
CA MET A 332 -25.06 -24.77 -18.73
C MET A 332 -26.33 -25.58 -19.02
N CYS A 333 -27.41 -25.36 -18.25
CA CYS A 333 -28.69 -26.02 -18.49
C CYS A 333 -29.29 -25.60 -19.83
N LYS A 334 -29.33 -24.30 -20.10
CA LYS A 334 -29.91 -23.73 -21.33
C LYS A 334 -29.13 -24.15 -22.57
N GLY A 335 -27.81 -24.28 -22.48
CA GLY A 335 -27.00 -24.85 -23.55
C GLY A 335 -27.35 -26.30 -23.90
N ASN A 336 -27.72 -27.11 -22.90
CA ASN A 336 -28.17 -28.49 -23.13
C ASN A 336 -29.59 -28.57 -23.69
N VAL A 337 -30.48 -27.63 -23.33
CA VAL A 337 -31.89 -27.62 -23.76
C VAL A 337 -32.06 -27.00 -25.15
N GLU A 338 -31.40 -25.87 -25.41
CA GLU A 338 -31.59 -25.04 -26.62
C GLU A 338 -30.41 -25.13 -27.60
N GLY A 339 -29.31 -25.79 -27.22
CA GLY A 339 -28.14 -26.00 -28.06
C GLY A 339 -27.05 -24.93 -27.94
N LYS A 340 -26.04 -25.05 -28.82
CA LYS A 340 -24.75 -24.35 -28.71
C LYS A 340 -24.88 -22.82 -28.71
N ASP A 341 -25.71 -22.26 -29.58
CA ASP A 341 -25.85 -20.79 -29.69
C ASP A 341 -26.47 -20.19 -28.44
N ALA A 342 -27.46 -20.87 -27.84
CA ALA A 342 -28.02 -20.46 -26.57
C ALA A 342 -26.97 -20.53 -25.46
N TYR A 343 -26.15 -21.58 -25.45
CA TYR A 343 -25.08 -21.71 -24.47
C TYR A 343 -24.10 -20.54 -24.54
N ILE A 344 -23.61 -20.21 -25.73
CA ILE A 344 -22.66 -19.12 -25.96
C ILE A 344 -23.27 -17.78 -25.51
N ARG A 345 -24.52 -17.51 -25.87
CA ARG A 345 -25.21 -16.27 -25.47
C ARG A 345 -25.30 -16.14 -23.95
N GLU A 346 -25.71 -17.20 -23.24
CA GLU A 346 -25.87 -17.14 -21.80
C GLU A 346 -24.52 -17.08 -21.06
N LEU A 347 -23.49 -17.80 -21.52
CA LEU A 347 -22.14 -17.69 -20.96
C LEU A 347 -21.57 -16.27 -21.10
N ASN A 348 -21.80 -15.61 -22.25
CA ASN A 348 -21.41 -14.21 -22.42
C ASN A 348 -22.14 -13.27 -21.44
N LYS A 349 -23.42 -13.52 -21.14
CA LYS A 349 -24.15 -12.76 -20.11
C LYS A 349 -23.58 -12.97 -18.72
N VAL A 350 -23.15 -14.20 -18.36
CA VAL A 350 -22.47 -14.48 -17.08
C VAL A 350 -21.23 -13.61 -16.95
N VAL A 351 -20.37 -13.60 -17.99
CA VAL A 351 -19.13 -12.80 -18.02
C VAL A 351 -19.42 -11.29 -17.90
N ALA A 352 -20.46 -10.80 -18.57
CA ALA A 352 -20.82 -9.38 -18.53
C ALA A 352 -21.44 -8.94 -17.19
N THR A 353 -22.22 -9.81 -16.55
CA THR A 353 -23.00 -9.46 -15.35
C THR A 353 -22.20 -9.63 -14.06
N PHE A 354 -21.27 -10.60 -14.04
CA PHE A 354 -20.48 -10.96 -12.85
C PHE A 354 -18.97 -10.89 -13.14
N PRO A 355 -18.42 -9.72 -13.49
CA PRO A 355 -16.98 -9.60 -13.71
C PRO A 355 -16.20 -9.97 -12.43
N ASN A 356 -15.01 -10.55 -12.60
CA ASN A 356 -14.09 -10.92 -11.52
C ASN A 356 -14.59 -12.01 -10.55
N THR A 357 -15.58 -12.82 -10.95
CA THR A 357 -15.97 -14.03 -10.19
C THR A 357 -15.35 -15.29 -10.78
N ALA A 358 -15.23 -16.34 -9.95
CA ALA A 358 -14.78 -17.66 -10.40
C ALA A 358 -15.69 -18.21 -11.51
N GLU A 359 -17.00 -17.93 -11.45
CA GLU A 359 -17.96 -18.36 -12.46
C GLU A 359 -17.76 -17.65 -13.79
N ALA A 360 -17.39 -16.37 -13.80
CA ALA A 360 -17.06 -15.66 -15.03
C ALA A 360 -15.76 -16.18 -15.65
N THR A 361 -14.73 -16.48 -14.84
CA THR A 361 -13.52 -17.15 -15.33
C THR A 361 -13.87 -18.49 -15.96
N ARG A 362 -14.68 -19.31 -15.28
CA ARG A 362 -15.12 -20.60 -15.82
C ARG A 362 -15.94 -20.45 -17.10
N ALA A 363 -16.81 -19.44 -17.18
CA ALA A 363 -17.57 -19.16 -18.39
C ALA A 363 -16.67 -18.78 -19.58
N LYS A 364 -15.62 -17.97 -19.34
CA LYS A 364 -14.60 -17.64 -20.36
C LYS A 364 -13.85 -18.87 -20.86
N GLU A 365 -13.43 -19.76 -19.95
CA GLU A 365 -12.78 -21.03 -20.30
C GLU A 365 -13.68 -21.88 -21.21
N ILE A 366 -14.96 -22.02 -20.86
CA ILE A 366 -15.93 -22.79 -21.65
C ILE A 366 -16.15 -22.14 -23.02
N LEU A 367 -16.30 -20.81 -23.08
CA LEU A 367 -16.44 -20.09 -24.35
C LEU A 367 -15.24 -20.31 -25.28
N ARG A 368 -14.02 -20.33 -24.71
CA ARG A 368 -12.80 -20.64 -25.46
C ARG A 368 -12.84 -22.06 -26.03
N LEU A 369 -13.24 -23.05 -25.24
CA LEU A 369 -13.37 -24.44 -25.70
C LEU A 369 -14.45 -24.63 -26.77
N LEU A 370 -15.51 -23.84 -26.75
CA LEU A 370 -16.60 -23.91 -27.74
C LEU A 370 -16.22 -23.30 -29.11
N GLY A 371 -15.00 -22.79 -29.26
CA GLY A 371 -14.56 -22.04 -30.44
C GLY A 371 -15.25 -20.67 -30.55
N ALA A 372 -15.91 -20.22 -29.47
CA ALA A 372 -16.56 -18.92 -29.38
C ALA A 372 -15.66 -17.86 -28.72
N GLY A 373 -14.47 -18.26 -28.26
CA GLY A 373 -13.45 -17.36 -27.71
C GLY A 373 -12.85 -16.35 -28.70
N GLY A 374 -13.28 -16.37 -29.97
CA GLY A 374 -12.89 -15.43 -31.02
C GLY A 374 -14.06 -14.90 -31.86
N ALA A 375 -15.31 -15.18 -31.50
CA ALA A 375 -16.47 -14.65 -32.23
C ALA A 375 -16.88 -13.31 -31.61
N SER A 376 -16.32 -12.23 -32.17
CA SER A 376 -16.72 -10.85 -31.94
C SER A 376 -18.25 -10.71 -31.94
N LEU A 377 -18.83 -10.37 -30.80
CA LEU A 377 -20.17 -9.78 -30.74
C LEU A 377 -20.10 -8.44 -31.49
N PRO A 378 -21.02 -8.13 -32.43
CA PRO A 378 -21.06 -6.82 -33.04
C PRO A 378 -21.49 -5.83 -31.96
N GLY A 379 -20.60 -4.92 -31.56
CA GLY A 379 -20.93 -3.80 -30.68
C GLY A 379 -20.21 -3.73 -29.34
N ARG A 380 -19.16 -4.51 -29.08
CA ARG A 380 -18.27 -4.26 -27.93
C ARG A 380 -16.93 -3.72 -28.42
N MET A 381 -16.62 -2.48 -28.01
CA MET A 381 -15.29 -1.89 -28.12
C MET A 381 -14.26 -2.89 -27.59
N VAL A 382 -13.13 -2.96 -28.28
CA VAL A 382 -11.96 -3.76 -27.93
C VAL A 382 -11.55 -3.44 -26.48
N GLU A 383 -11.93 -4.31 -25.55
CA GLU A 383 -11.28 -4.45 -24.25
C GLU A 383 -10.79 -5.90 -24.18
N ASP A 384 -9.65 -6.15 -24.83
CA ASP A 384 -8.81 -7.29 -24.51
C ASP A 384 -7.40 -6.75 -24.24
N GLY A 385 -7.00 -6.84 -22.98
CA GLY A 385 -5.73 -6.29 -22.53
C GLY A 385 -5.70 -5.85 -21.07
N GLY A 386 -6.09 -6.68 -20.10
CA GLY A 386 -5.93 -6.34 -18.67
C GLY A 386 -6.35 -4.92 -18.29
N ASP A 387 -5.79 -4.35 -17.22
CA ASP A 387 -5.93 -2.92 -16.91
C ASP A 387 -5.07 -2.03 -17.84
N PHE A 388 -4.59 -2.53 -18.99
CA PHE A 388 -3.67 -1.81 -19.87
C PHE A 388 -4.41 -0.76 -20.70
N LYS A 389 -3.80 0.43 -20.80
CA LYS A 389 -4.41 1.60 -21.46
C LYS A 389 -3.55 2.06 -22.62
N VAL A 390 -4.19 2.50 -23.70
CA VAL A 390 -3.51 3.15 -24.82
C VAL A 390 -3.05 4.52 -24.37
N SER A 391 -1.73 4.77 -24.41
CA SER A 391 -1.11 6.00 -23.90
C SER A 391 0.02 6.46 -24.83
N ASP A 392 -0.31 6.76 -26.08
CA ASP A 392 0.67 6.95 -27.17
C ASP A 392 1.71 8.06 -26.90
N ASN A 393 1.34 9.11 -26.16
CA ASN A 393 2.20 10.26 -25.83
C ASN A 393 2.97 10.11 -24.51
N GLU A 394 2.83 8.98 -23.81
CA GLU A 394 3.56 8.71 -22.58
C GLU A 394 4.99 8.27 -22.88
N LEU A 395 5.91 8.37 -21.91
CA LEU A 395 7.20 7.68 -22.01
C LEU A 395 6.99 6.19 -22.27
N HIS A 396 7.71 5.65 -23.25
CA HIS A 396 7.67 4.23 -23.58
C HIS A 396 9.00 3.55 -23.27
N TYR A 397 8.91 2.24 -23.08
CA TYR A 397 10.03 1.32 -22.98
C TYR A 397 9.91 0.28 -24.07
N VAL A 398 11.04 -0.33 -24.42
CA VAL A 398 11.04 -1.56 -25.23
C VAL A 398 11.53 -2.68 -24.33
N ILE A 399 10.77 -3.75 -24.26
CA ILE A 399 11.09 -4.91 -23.42
C ILE A 399 11.34 -6.14 -24.28
N VAL A 400 12.40 -6.87 -23.95
CA VAL A 400 12.74 -8.17 -24.51
C VAL A 400 12.45 -9.20 -23.44
N VAL A 401 11.44 -10.03 -23.64
CA VAL A 401 11.03 -11.10 -22.73
C VAL A 401 11.55 -12.41 -23.29
N PHE A 402 12.36 -13.13 -22.50
CA PHE A 402 12.94 -14.39 -22.92
C PHE A 402 12.04 -15.57 -22.52
N GLU A 403 11.96 -16.58 -23.39
CA GLU A 403 11.08 -17.74 -23.19
C GLU A 403 11.75 -18.83 -22.32
N SER A 404 13.04 -18.71 -22.02
CA SER A 404 13.82 -19.64 -21.20
C SER A 404 14.51 -18.91 -20.04
N ASP A 405 14.58 -19.58 -18.89
CA ASP A 405 15.26 -19.12 -17.66
C ASP A 405 16.77 -19.42 -17.68
N ASP A 406 17.21 -20.40 -18.47
CA ASP A 406 18.60 -20.81 -18.65
C ASP A 406 19.30 -20.02 -19.78
N ILE A 407 19.37 -18.69 -19.62
CA ILE A 407 20.04 -17.81 -20.58
C ILE A 407 21.07 -16.91 -19.92
N ASP A 408 22.19 -16.67 -20.62
CA ASP A 408 23.15 -15.65 -20.21
C ASP A 408 22.62 -14.25 -20.57
N LEU A 409 21.89 -13.65 -19.63
CA LEU A 409 21.29 -12.33 -19.80
C LEU A 409 22.33 -11.23 -20.07
N ASN A 410 23.57 -11.39 -19.58
CA ASN A 410 24.64 -10.42 -19.84
C ASN A 410 25.13 -10.53 -21.28
N ALA A 411 25.28 -11.76 -21.81
CA ALA A 411 25.60 -11.97 -23.22
C ALA A 411 24.54 -11.36 -24.14
N GLN A 412 23.25 -11.56 -23.85
CA GLN A 412 22.17 -10.96 -24.65
C GLN A 412 22.15 -9.42 -24.54
N LYS A 413 22.41 -8.89 -23.35
CA LYS A 413 22.54 -7.43 -23.15
C LYS A 413 23.67 -6.82 -23.98
N ILE A 414 24.79 -7.53 -24.15
CA ILE A 414 25.91 -7.09 -25.00
C ILE A 414 25.44 -7.00 -26.45
N LYS A 415 24.76 -8.01 -26.98
CA LYS A 415 24.19 -7.97 -28.35
C LYS A 415 23.25 -6.78 -28.56
N VAL A 416 22.32 -6.56 -27.62
CA VAL A 416 21.42 -5.39 -27.65
C VAL A 416 22.21 -4.08 -27.59
N SER A 417 23.29 -4.02 -26.80
CA SER A 417 24.15 -2.84 -26.70
C SER A 417 24.93 -2.58 -27.99
N ASP A 418 25.40 -3.61 -28.68
CA ASP A 418 26.12 -3.51 -29.94
C ASP A 418 25.20 -3.05 -31.08
N TYR A 419 23.97 -3.59 -31.14
CA TYR A 419 22.89 -3.08 -32.01
C TYR A 419 22.65 -1.59 -31.76
N ASN A 420 22.48 -1.20 -30.49
CA ASN A 420 22.24 0.20 -30.12
C ASN A 420 23.39 1.13 -30.49
N ARG A 421 24.64 0.68 -30.37
CA ARG A 421 25.80 1.47 -30.76
C ARG A 421 25.83 1.73 -32.26
N THR A 422 25.36 0.77 -33.07
CA THR A 422 25.38 0.85 -34.53
C THR A 422 24.21 1.66 -35.06
N HIS A 423 23.00 1.40 -34.57
CA HIS A 423 21.76 1.93 -35.14
C HIS A 423 21.12 3.06 -34.32
N HIS A 424 21.47 3.21 -33.04
CA HIS A 424 20.81 4.12 -32.08
C HIS A 424 21.80 4.91 -31.19
N SER A 425 22.99 5.23 -31.71
CA SER A 425 24.07 5.85 -30.94
C SER A 425 23.70 7.22 -30.33
N LEU A 426 22.84 7.98 -31.01
CA LEU A 426 22.39 9.30 -30.58
C LEU A 426 21.23 9.25 -29.55
N ASP A 427 20.51 8.13 -29.48
CA ASP A 427 19.32 7.98 -28.62
C ASP A 427 19.70 7.79 -27.14
N LYS A 428 20.98 7.53 -26.85
CA LYS A 428 21.54 7.35 -25.50
C LYS A 428 20.71 6.35 -24.66
N LEU A 429 20.21 5.29 -25.27
CA LEU A 429 19.33 4.30 -24.63
C LEU A 429 19.99 3.66 -23.39
N ARG A 430 19.17 3.26 -22.41
CA ARG A 430 19.64 2.55 -21.21
C ARG A 430 19.00 1.18 -21.12
N ILE A 431 19.82 0.15 -20.94
CA ILE A 431 19.39 -1.24 -20.81
C ILE A 431 19.51 -1.68 -19.35
N SER A 432 18.42 -2.21 -18.77
CA SER A 432 18.43 -2.84 -17.44
C SER A 432 17.90 -4.26 -17.48
N ASN A 433 18.28 -5.05 -16.49
CA ASN A 433 17.85 -6.41 -16.30
C ASN A 433 16.71 -6.42 -15.27
N VAL A 434 15.65 -7.17 -15.56
CA VAL A 434 14.50 -7.38 -14.69
C VAL A 434 14.11 -8.85 -14.78
N TYR A 435 13.49 -9.37 -13.73
CA TYR A 435 12.94 -10.72 -13.72
C TYR A 435 11.45 -10.66 -13.39
N LEU A 436 10.63 -11.36 -14.16
CA LEU A 436 9.19 -11.55 -13.96
C LEU A 436 8.92 -13.00 -13.53
N GLY A 437 7.65 -13.31 -13.25
CA GLY A 437 7.21 -14.63 -12.76
C GLY A 437 7.17 -14.72 -11.24
N ALA A 438 6.35 -15.64 -10.72
CA ALA A 438 6.18 -15.82 -9.27
C ALA A 438 7.50 -16.21 -8.57
N LYS A 439 8.43 -16.82 -9.30
CA LYS A 439 9.74 -17.24 -8.82
C LYS A 439 10.90 -16.38 -9.36
N ASN A 440 10.60 -15.25 -10.03
CA ASN A 440 11.58 -14.43 -10.75
C ASN A 440 12.37 -15.22 -11.81
N ASP A 441 11.68 -16.14 -12.48
CA ASP A 441 12.19 -17.11 -13.45
C ASP A 441 12.11 -16.64 -14.89
N ILE A 442 11.44 -15.52 -15.19
CA ILE A 442 11.31 -15.00 -16.55
C ILE A 442 12.26 -13.81 -16.73
N PRO A 443 13.41 -13.96 -17.41
CA PRO A 443 14.34 -12.87 -17.58
C PRO A 443 13.84 -11.85 -18.61
N VAL A 444 14.03 -10.56 -18.32
CA VAL A 444 13.58 -9.46 -19.18
C VAL A 444 14.66 -8.38 -19.29
N LEU A 445 14.99 -7.97 -20.52
CA LEU A 445 15.76 -6.75 -20.76
C LEU A 445 14.82 -5.58 -21.04
N VAL A 446 15.06 -4.46 -20.36
CA VAL A 446 14.23 -3.25 -20.47
C VAL A 446 15.08 -2.11 -20.99
N LEU A 447 14.73 -1.63 -22.18
CA LEU A 447 15.30 -0.47 -22.82
C LEU A 447 14.47 0.76 -22.50
N ARG A 448 15.12 1.81 -22.01
CA ARG A 448 14.49 3.08 -21.62
C ARG A 448 14.99 4.24 -22.47
N ARG A 449 14.26 5.36 -22.37
CA ARG A 449 14.45 6.67 -23.02
C ARG A 449 13.72 6.86 -24.35
N PHE A 450 12.61 6.14 -24.56
CA PHE A 450 11.70 6.48 -25.65
C PHE A 450 10.66 7.49 -25.15
N LYS A 451 10.57 8.62 -25.85
CA LYS A 451 9.71 9.75 -25.46
C LYS A 451 8.22 9.46 -25.61
N ASP A 452 7.87 8.61 -26.57
CA ASP A 452 6.51 8.30 -27.00
C ASP A 452 6.46 6.92 -27.69
N LYS A 453 5.26 6.47 -28.04
CA LYS A 453 5.02 5.22 -28.76
C LYS A 453 5.74 5.17 -30.09
N ALA A 454 5.73 6.29 -30.83
CA ALA A 454 6.34 6.37 -32.15
C ALA A 454 7.85 6.07 -32.09
N ALA A 455 8.56 6.63 -31.11
CA ALA A 455 9.98 6.37 -30.90
C ALA A 455 10.25 4.90 -30.50
N ALA A 456 9.43 4.32 -29.63
CA ALA A 456 9.57 2.92 -29.22
C ALA A 456 9.25 1.94 -30.36
N MET A 457 8.24 2.24 -31.19
CA MET A 457 7.88 1.43 -32.35
C MET A 457 8.87 1.58 -33.50
N ALA A 458 9.49 2.76 -33.67
CA ALA A 458 10.59 2.92 -34.62
C ALA A 458 11.77 2.01 -34.26
N TYR A 459 12.11 1.93 -32.97
CA TYR A 459 13.10 0.98 -32.48
C TYR A 459 12.67 -0.47 -32.72
N TYR A 460 11.44 -0.83 -32.35
CA TYR A 460 10.86 -2.17 -32.58
C TYR A 460 11.00 -2.59 -34.05
N ASN A 461 10.51 -1.76 -34.99
CA ASN A 461 10.57 -2.03 -36.42
C ASN A 461 12.02 -2.09 -36.95
N GLY A 462 12.93 -1.28 -36.39
CA GLY A 462 14.35 -1.32 -36.71
C GLY A 462 14.98 -2.68 -36.41
N THR A 463 14.63 -3.29 -35.27
CA THR A 463 15.13 -4.62 -34.89
C THR A 463 14.62 -5.73 -35.80
N LEU A 464 13.41 -5.58 -36.36
CA LEU A 464 12.88 -6.52 -37.35
C LEU A 464 13.58 -6.38 -38.70
N THR A 465 13.93 -5.15 -39.08
CA THR A 465 14.61 -4.85 -40.35
C THR A 465 16.07 -5.32 -40.33
N HIS A 466 16.75 -5.20 -39.19
CA HIS A 466 18.14 -5.58 -38.98
C HIS A 466 18.26 -6.74 -37.98
N ALA A 467 17.43 -7.78 -38.15
CA ALA A 467 17.35 -8.90 -37.22
C ALA A 467 18.70 -9.60 -36.98
N ASN A 468 19.55 -9.68 -38.01
CA ASN A 468 20.88 -10.29 -37.91
C ASN A 468 21.85 -9.53 -36.99
N ASP A 469 21.61 -8.24 -36.76
CA ASP A 469 22.46 -7.39 -35.91
C ASP A 469 21.96 -7.35 -34.45
N PHE A 470 20.81 -7.97 -34.16
CA PHE A 470 20.18 -7.98 -32.84
C PHE A 470 20.42 -9.32 -32.11
N ILE A 471 19.42 -9.80 -31.37
CA ILE A 471 19.43 -11.12 -30.74
C ILE A 471 19.02 -12.15 -31.80
N ASP A 472 19.82 -13.20 -31.93
CA ASP A 472 19.50 -14.37 -32.73
C ASP A 472 18.32 -15.12 -32.10
N LYS A 473 17.16 -15.06 -32.75
CA LYS A 473 15.91 -15.63 -32.27
C LYS A 473 15.90 -17.16 -32.31
N ASP A 474 16.67 -17.77 -33.22
CA ASP A 474 16.74 -19.23 -33.35
C ASP A 474 17.62 -19.82 -32.23
N ALA A 475 18.69 -19.10 -31.86
CA ALA A 475 19.54 -19.49 -30.73
C ALA A 475 18.97 -19.12 -29.36
N THR A 476 18.16 -18.06 -29.27
CA THR A 476 17.58 -17.58 -28.00
C THR A 476 16.17 -17.06 -28.24
N PRO A 477 15.13 -17.90 -28.07
CA PRO A 477 13.74 -17.47 -28.28
C PRO A 477 13.36 -16.31 -27.36
N TYR A 478 12.85 -15.24 -27.97
CA TYR A 478 12.40 -14.04 -27.27
C TYR A 478 11.18 -13.41 -27.94
N GLN A 479 10.46 -12.63 -27.14
CA GLN A 479 9.39 -11.75 -27.56
C GLN A 479 9.79 -10.30 -27.30
N LEU A 480 9.45 -9.41 -28.24
CA LEU A 480 9.79 -7.99 -28.17
C LEU A 480 8.49 -7.18 -28.11
N PHE A 481 8.41 -6.22 -27.19
CA PHE A 481 7.25 -5.36 -27.06
C PHE A 481 7.64 -3.91 -26.80
N ALA A 482 6.91 -2.96 -27.38
CA ALA A 482 6.93 -1.57 -26.96
C ALA A 482 5.80 -1.34 -25.94
N ILE A 483 6.11 -0.73 -24.79
CA ILE A 483 5.20 -0.61 -23.65
C ILE A 483 5.27 0.77 -23.01
N SER A 484 4.11 1.37 -22.74
CA SER A 484 4.04 2.66 -22.04
C SER A 484 4.50 2.53 -20.59
N GLN A 485 4.97 3.63 -19.99
CA GLN A 485 5.44 3.63 -18.60
C GLN A 485 4.38 3.14 -17.62
N SER A 486 3.11 3.53 -17.82
CA SER A 486 1.99 3.08 -16.98
C SER A 486 1.74 1.58 -17.14
N ASN A 487 1.64 1.08 -18.37
CA ASN A 487 1.44 -0.37 -18.60
C ASN A 487 2.62 -1.21 -18.11
N TYR A 488 3.84 -0.68 -18.16
CA TYR A 488 5.02 -1.34 -17.60
C TYR A 488 4.94 -1.47 -16.06
N ARG A 489 4.38 -0.48 -15.36
CA ARG A 489 4.13 -0.60 -13.91
C ARG A 489 3.11 -1.69 -13.60
N GLU A 490 2.08 -1.82 -14.43
CA GLU A 490 1.07 -2.89 -14.32
C GLU A 490 1.70 -4.28 -14.49
N VAL A 491 2.56 -4.46 -15.50
CA VAL A 491 3.35 -5.69 -15.70
C VAL A 491 4.22 -6.01 -14.47
N LEU A 492 4.90 -5.01 -13.90
CA LEU A 492 5.72 -5.22 -12.70
C LEU A 492 4.88 -5.55 -11.46
N ARG A 493 3.70 -4.94 -11.30
CA ARG A 493 2.79 -5.20 -10.18
C ARG A 493 2.24 -6.62 -10.23
N ASN A 494 1.82 -7.06 -11.41
CA ASN A 494 1.23 -8.38 -11.62
C ASN A 494 2.30 -9.47 -11.80
N ARG A 495 3.56 -9.07 -12.01
CA ARG A 495 4.72 -9.95 -12.28
C ARG A 495 4.51 -10.92 -13.44
N ASN A 496 3.65 -10.57 -14.39
CA ASN A 496 3.38 -11.38 -15.57
C ASN A 496 3.10 -10.49 -16.79
N MET A 497 3.14 -11.11 -17.97
CA MET A 497 2.82 -10.48 -19.25
C MET A 497 1.41 -10.85 -19.75
N GLU A 498 0.57 -11.44 -18.88
CA GLU A 498 -0.70 -12.03 -19.28
C GLU A 498 -1.65 -10.94 -19.82
N GLY A 499 -2.16 -11.16 -21.03
CA GLY A 499 -3.03 -10.21 -21.74
C GLY A 499 -2.31 -9.03 -22.39
N TYR A 500 -1.04 -8.76 -22.07
CA TYR A 500 -0.30 -7.65 -22.69
C TYR A 500 0.05 -7.95 -24.16
N GLU A 501 0.33 -9.21 -24.49
CA GLU A 501 0.58 -9.62 -25.87
C GLU A 501 -0.62 -9.32 -26.78
N SER A 502 -1.83 -9.73 -26.38
CA SER A 502 -3.07 -9.41 -27.09
C SER A 502 -3.30 -7.90 -27.21
N PHE A 503 -3.05 -7.16 -26.12
CA PHE A 503 -3.15 -5.70 -26.13
C PHE A 503 -2.16 -5.05 -27.11
N PHE A 504 -0.93 -5.55 -27.16
CA PHE A 504 0.10 -5.06 -28.07
C PHE A 504 -0.27 -5.34 -29.53
N GLU A 505 -0.69 -6.56 -29.85
CA GLU A 505 -1.16 -6.92 -31.20
C GLU A 505 -2.36 -6.07 -31.65
N ALA A 506 -3.26 -5.68 -30.75
CA ALA A 506 -4.45 -4.90 -31.10
C ALA A 506 -4.19 -3.38 -31.22
N ASN A 507 -3.16 -2.85 -30.56
CA ASN A 507 -2.98 -1.39 -30.41
C ASN A 507 -1.64 -0.85 -30.93
N TYR A 508 -0.64 -1.71 -31.17
CA TYR A 508 0.70 -1.31 -31.64
C TYR A 508 1.05 -1.88 -33.01
N LYS A 509 0.41 -2.99 -33.40
CA LYS A 509 0.46 -3.58 -34.75
C LYS A 509 -0.86 -3.34 -35.45
#